data_AF-A0A7S3LMR9-F1
#
_entry.id   AF-A0A7S3LMR9-F1
#
_cell.length_a   1.000
_cell.length_b   1.000
_cell.length_c   1.000
_cell.angle_alpha   90.00
_cell.angle_beta   90.00
_cell.angle_gamma   90.00
#
_symmetry.space_group_name_H-M   'P 1'
#
loop_
_entity.id
_entity.type
_entity.pdbx_description
1 polymer ?
#
loop_
_entity_poly.entity_id
_entity_poly.type
_entity_poly.pdbx_seq_one_letter_code
_entity_poly.pdbx_strand_id
1 'polypeptide(L)'
;QEDLLMKFDELLFLNSRGKNGVSFTIWDYGGQEVFYTLHHLFLTSYGVYLLVFDMQQLAKEDCENAQKYILFWLNSVSLHAPDAPILIVGTMMDQLKKRRDIYNVNEKLMEVIGSGRYSQIVDNTSEEKQLMFFPLSNISGRGIDNIRKSLENAVKDKDYVNQSIPLKWLYFLHLLQKSPDLKRIFLSDAYLIGRKAGITRTEEVNDCLELFHNLGLIVYLTATQNLRNVVALDPQWLASALG
;
A
#
# COMPACT_ATOMS: atom_id res chain seq x y z
N GLN A 1 1.33 11.48 25.11
CA GLN A 1 1.62 10.06 25.41
C GLN A 1 0.34 9.21 25.33
N GLU A 2 -0.65 9.60 24.51
CA GLU A 2 -1.92 8.88 24.32
C GLU A 2 -2.19 8.47 22.84
N ASP A 3 -1.37 8.86 21.87
CA ASP A 3 -1.63 8.62 20.44
C ASP A 3 -1.31 7.21 19.93
N LEU A 4 -0.54 6.40 20.67
CA LEU A 4 -0.16 5.05 20.24
C LEU A 4 -1.19 3.98 20.59
N LEU A 5 -2.02 4.23 21.61
CA LEU A 5 -3.14 3.33 21.96
C LEU A 5 -4.31 3.45 20.98
N MET A 6 -4.54 4.64 20.39
CA MET A 6 -5.56 4.81 19.34
C MET A 6 -5.23 4.04 18.06
N LYS A 7 -3.95 3.91 17.67
CA LYS A 7 -3.57 3.16 16.45
C LYS A 7 -3.85 1.67 16.53
N PHE A 8 -3.77 1.07 17.72
CA PHE A 8 -3.99 -0.37 17.90
C PHE A 8 -5.50 -0.70 17.87
N ASP A 9 -6.33 0.18 18.44
CA ASP A 9 -7.78 0.08 18.32
C ASP A 9 -8.23 0.39 16.89
N GLU A 10 -7.66 1.36 16.18
CA GLU A 10 -8.02 1.66 14.78
C GLU A 10 -7.61 0.56 13.79
N LEU A 11 -6.48 -0.13 14.01
CA LEU A 11 -6.09 -1.30 13.19
C LEU A 11 -7.11 -2.46 13.29
N LEU A 12 -7.80 -2.56 14.43
CA LEU A 12 -8.89 -3.52 14.67
C LEU A 12 -10.31 -2.92 14.50
N PHE A 13 -10.45 -1.60 14.42
CA PHE A 13 -11.73 -0.89 14.37
C PHE A 13 -11.73 0.26 13.35
N LEU A 14 -11.64 -0.06 12.07
CA LEU A 14 -12.61 0.49 11.10
C LEU A 14 -13.82 -0.46 11.03
N ASN A 15 -14.42 -0.67 12.19
CA ASN A 15 -15.67 -1.40 12.36
C ASN A 15 -16.80 -0.45 11.96
N SER A 16 -17.04 -0.30 10.66
CA SER A 16 -18.44 -0.15 10.23
C SER A 16 -19.07 -1.54 10.42
N ARG A 17 -20.09 -1.59 11.28
CA ARG A 17 -20.76 -2.82 11.76
C ARG A 17 -20.93 -3.87 10.67
N GLY A 18 -20.16 -4.96 10.76
CA GLY A 18 -20.37 -6.19 9.99
C GLY A 18 -19.31 -7.23 10.33
N LYS A 19 -19.71 -8.37 10.91
CA LYS A 19 -18.88 -9.57 10.98
C LYS A 19 -18.44 -9.90 9.54
N ASN A 20 -17.13 -9.81 9.23
CA ASN A 20 -16.50 -9.96 7.90
C ASN A 20 -16.08 -8.66 7.15
N GLY A 21 -15.65 -7.60 7.85
CA GLY A 21 -15.06 -6.42 7.20
C GLY A 21 -13.56 -6.55 6.95
N VAL A 22 -13.07 -6.06 5.81
CA VAL A 22 -11.64 -5.88 5.53
C VAL A 22 -11.16 -4.56 6.18
N SER A 23 -10.04 -4.61 6.91
CA SER A 23 -9.37 -3.41 7.45
C SER A 23 -8.23 -2.98 6.54
N PHE A 24 -8.07 -1.66 6.34
CA PHE A 24 -7.02 -1.09 5.50
C PHE A 24 -6.13 -0.17 6.34
N THR A 25 -4.81 -0.32 6.16
CA THR A 25 -3.83 0.67 6.62
C THR A 25 -3.34 1.45 5.41
N ILE A 26 -3.43 2.78 5.47
CA ILE A 26 -3.02 3.65 4.37
C ILE A 26 -1.61 4.16 4.64
N TRP A 27 -0.74 4.00 3.65
CA TRP A 27 0.58 4.58 3.62
C TRP A 27 0.64 5.69 2.58
N ASP A 28 0.96 6.90 3.00
CA ASP A 28 1.22 8.01 2.08
C ASP A 28 2.72 8.16 1.87
N TYR A 29 3.17 7.77 0.66
CA TYR A 29 4.56 7.85 0.22
C TYR A 29 4.81 9.11 -0.63
N GLY A 30 3.84 10.03 -0.71
CA GLY A 30 3.94 11.24 -1.51
C GLY A 30 4.86 12.31 -0.91
N GLY A 31 5.69 12.93 -1.76
CA GLY A 31 6.29 14.25 -1.48
C GLY A 31 7.71 14.27 -0.90
N GLN A 32 8.36 13.12 -0.69
CA GLN A 32 9.77 13.09 -0.25
C GLN A 32 10.65 12.40 -1.32
N GLU A 33 11.76 13.04 -1.71
CA GLU A 33 12.72 12.52 -2.71
C GLU A 33 13.25 11.13 -2.33
N VAL A 34 13.33 10.88 -1.04
CA VAL A 34 13.72 9.63 -0.38
C VAL A 34 12.95 8.42 -0.90
N PHE A 35 11.64 8.58 -1.16
CA PHE A 35 10.81 7.49 -1.67
C PHE A 35 11.14 7.12 -3.12
N TYR A 36 11.65 8.05 -3.94
CA TYR A 36 12.07 7.71 -5.30
C TYR A 36 13.26 6.74 -5.31
N THR A 37 14.15 6.85 -4.33
CA THR A 37 15.32 5.96 -4.21
C THR A 37 14.99 4.66 -3.48
N LEU A 38 14.06 4.71 -2.50
CA LEU A 38 13.86 3.61 -1.54
C LEU A 38 12.49 2.92 -1.61
N HIS A 39 11.61 3.28 -2.55
CA HIS A 39 10.28 2.68 -2.69
C HIS A 39 10.31 1.15 -2.70
N HIS A 40 11.31 0.55 -3.35
CA HIS A 40 11.48 -0.90 -3.43
C HIS A 40 11.60 -1.61 -2.07
N LEU A 41 11.93 -0.90 -0.98
CA LEU A 41 11.99 -1.46 0.38
C LEU A 41 10.61 -1.56 1.04
N PHE A 42 9.62 -0.83 0.53
CA PHE A 42 8.29 -0.70 1.13
C PHE A 42 7.18 -1.27 0.23
N LEU A 43 7.48 -1.55 -1.04
CA LEU A 43 6.54 -2.19 -1.95
C LEU A 43 6.50 -3.69 -1.70
N THR A 44 5.33 -4.19 -1.32
CA THR A 44 5.04 -5.61 -1.09
C THR A 44 3.82 -6.06 -1.88
N SER A 45 3.71 -7.36 -2.14
CA SER A 45 2.54 -7.94 -2.83
C SER A 45 1.29 -8.04 -1.94
N TYR A 46 1.40 -7.87 -0.62
CA TYR A 46 0.28 -8.02 0.34
C TYR A 46 -0.39 -6.66 0.60
N GLY A 47 -0.81 -5.99 -0.46
CA GLY A 47 -1.39 -4.66 -0.40
C GLY A 47 -2.13 -4.32 -1.69
N VAL A 48 -2.64 -3.09 -1.73
CA VAL A 48 -3.23 -2.49 -2.94
C VAL A 48 -2.62 -1.13 -3.14
N TYR A 49 -2.29 -0.82 -4.38
CA TYR A 49 -1.69 0.46 -4.73
C TYR A 49 -2.71 1.37 -5.39
N LEU A 50 -2.77 2.60 -4.90
CA LEU A 50 -3.48 3.70 -5.55
C LEU A 50 -2.46 4.54 -6.32
N LEU A 51 -2.46 4.45 -7.64
CA LEU A 51 -1.70 5.38 -8.46
C LEU A 51 -2.55 6.63 -8.69
N VAL A 52 -2.22 7.68 -7.95
CA VAL A 52 -2.96 8.94 -7.97
C VAL A 52 -2.28 9.94 -8.91
N PHE A 53 -3.03 10.50 -9.86
CA PHE A 53 -2.51 11.55 -10.76
C PHE A 53 -3.50 12.72 -10.88
N ASP A 54 -2.99 13.90 -11.25
CA ASP A 54 -3.80 15.09 -11.52
C ASP A 54 -4.28 15.07 -12.98
N MET A 55 -5.59 14.95 -13.18
CA MET A 55 -6.17 14.89 -14.52
C MET A 55 -5.93 16.15 -15.35
N GLN A 56 -5.76 17.32 -14.72
CA GLN A 56 -5.48 18.56 -15.43
C GLN A 56 -4.13 18.52 -16.13
N GLN A 57 -3.14 17.85 -15.52
CA GLN A 57 -1.80 17.74 -16.10
C GLN A 57 -1.82 16.86 -17.35
N LEU A 58 -2.60 15.78 -17.34
CA LEU A 58 -2.74 14.91 -18.51
C LEU A 58 -3.64 15.51 -19.59
N ALA A 59 -4.59 16.38 -19.22
CA ALA A 59 -5.45 17.08 -20.16
C ALA A 59 -4.70 18.10 -21.02
N LYS A 60 -3.57 18.66 -20.54
CA LYS A 60 -2.71 19.59 -21.30
C LYS A 60 -2.08 18.93 -22.51
N GLU A 61 -1.74 19.71 -23.54
CA GLU A 61 -1.00 19.22 -24.71
C GLU A 61 0.40 18.74 -24.31
N ASP A 62 1.16 19.57 -23.60
CA ASP A 62 2.41 19.18 -22.96
C ASP A 62 2.12 18.44 -21.63
N CYS A 63 2.04 17.12 -21.73
CA CYS A 63 1.75 16.23 -20.61
C CYS A 63 2.84 15.18 -20.36
N GLU A 64 4.02 15.32 -20.99
CA GLU A 64 5.08 14.30 -20.93
C GLU A 64 5.51 13.98 -19.49
N ASN A 65 5.59 15.00 -18.63
CA ASN A 65 6.00 14.80 -17.23
C ASN A 65 4.97 13.97 -16.46
N ALA A 66 3.67 14.20 -16.70
CA ALA A 66 2.60 13.41 -16.09
C ALA A 66 2.65 11.95 -16.59
N GLN A 67 2.91 11.75 -17.90
CA GLN A 67 3.06 10.41 -18.47
C GLN A 67 4.28 9.67 -17.88
N LYS A 68 5.44 10.34 -17.79
CA LYS A 68 6.66 9.79 -17.18
C LYS A 68 6.45 9.43 -15.71
N TYR A 69 5.75 10.28 -14.95
CA TYR A 69 5.39 10.02 -13.56
C TYR A 69 4.52 8.77 -13.41
N ILE A 70 3.45 8.65 -14.22
CA ILE A 70 2.55 7.49 -14.21
C ILE A 70 3.34 6.21 -14.54
N LEU A 71 4.14 6.23 -15.61
CA LEU A 71 4.93 5.06 -16.02
C LEU A 71 5.98 4.68 -14.97
N PHE A 72 6.64 5.66 -14.35
CA PHE A 72 7.61 5.41 -13.28
C PHE A 72 6.97 4.59 -12.16
N TRP A 73 5.85 5.06 -11.61
CA TRP A 73 5.20 4.37 -10.49
C TRP A 73 4.56 3.04 -10.89
N LEU A 74 3.96 2.95 -12.08
CA LEU A 74 3.46 1.66 -12.59
C LEU A 74 4.60 0.64 -12.71
N ASN A 75 5.74 1.03 -13.28
CA ASN A 75 6.90 0.15 -13.41
C ASN A 75 7.46 -0.26 -12.05
N SER A 76 7.58 0.69 -11.11
CA SER A 76 8.04 0.41 -9.74
C SER A 76 7.15 -0.63 -9.05
N VAL A 77 5.83 -0.45 -9.07
CA VAL A 77 4.91 -1.43 -8.44
C VAL A 77 4.95 -2.76 -9.18
N SER A 78 4.96 -2.76 -10.51
CA SER A 78 5.05 -4.00 -11.32
C SER A 78 6.31 -4.80 -11.07
N LEU A 79 7.43 -4.11 -10.82
CA LEU A 79 8.70 -4.77 -10.58
C LEU A 79 8.81 -5.34 -9.17
N HIS A 80 8.27 -4.63 -8.17
CA HIS A 80 8.48 -4.96 -6.76
C HIS A 80 7.28 -5.64 -6.08
N ALA A 81 6.08 -5.50 -6.62
CA ALA A 81 4.83 -6.06 -6.11
C ALA A 81 3.93 -6.59 -7.24
N PRO A 82 4.39 -7.55 -8.05
CA PRO A 82 3.72 -7.97 -9.29
C PRO A 82 2.31 -8.55 -9.12
N ASP A 83 1.98 -9.05 -7.91
CA ASP A 83 0.68 -9.66 -7.60
C ASP A 83 -0.30 -8.69 -6.93
N ALA A 84 0.15 -7.47 -6.61
CA ALA A 84 -0.65 -6.48 -5.91
C ALA A 84 -1.55 -5.73 -6.89
N PRO A 85 -2.85 -5.57 -6.59
CA PRO A 85 -3.73 -4.81 -7.47
C PRO A 85 -3.35 -3.33 -7.51
N ILE A 86 -3.52 -2.69 -8.67
CA ILE A 86 -3.31 -1.25 -8.85
C ILE A 86 -4.61 -0.62 -9.31
N LEU A 87 -5.12 0.37 -8.55
CA LEU A 87 -6.19 1.24 -9.01
C LEU A 87 -5.57 2.56 -9.47
N ILE A 88 -5.87 2.96 -10.70
CA ILE A 88 -5.46 4.26 -11.22
C ILE A 88 -6.53 5.29 -10.87
N VAL A 89 -6.17 6.32 -10.11
CA VAL A 89 -7.10 7.34 -9.60
C VAL A 89 -6.75 8.70 -10.20
N GLY A 90 -7.68 9.26 -10.97
CA GLY A 90 -7.56 10.59 -11.55
C GLY A 90 -8.21 11.64 -10.65
N THR A 91 -7.41 12.51 -10.04
CA THR A 91 -7.86 13.61 -9.17
C THR A 91 -8.17 14.88 -9.95
N MET A 92 -8.74 15.87 -9.26
CA MET A 92 -9.10 17.19 -9.81
C MET A 92 -10.16 17.11 -10.91
N MET A 93 -11.06 16.11 -10.85
CA MET A 93 -12.16 15.99 -11.80
C MET A 93 -13.03 17.25 -11.85
N ASP A 94 -13.24 17.92 -10.71
CA ASP A 94 -14.03 19.16 -10.61
C ASP A 94 -13.42 20.35 -11.37
N GLN A 95 -12.13 20.30 -11.69
CA GLN A 95 -11.46 21.36 -12.46
C GLN A 95 -11.65 21.17 -13.98
N LEU A 96 -12.07 19.98 -14.42
CA LEU A 96 -12.36 19.71 -15.82
C LEU A 96 -13.78 20.17 -16.18
N LYS A 97 -13.87 21.27 -16.91
CA LYS A 97 -15.15 21.91 -17.27
C LYS A 97 -16.00 21.08 -18.23
N LYS A 98 -15.39 20.25 -19.08
CA LYS A 98 -16.09 19.46 -20.10
C LYS A 98 -15.90 17.97 -19.86
N ARG A 99 -16.98 17.20 -19.94
CA ARG A 99 -16.92 15.73 -19.89
C ARG A 99 -15.98 15.13 -20.94
N ARG A 100 -15.85 15.77 -22.12
CA ARG A 100 -14.90 15.35 -23.18
C ARG A 100 -13.45 15.31 -22.69
N ASP A 101 -13.06 16.20 -21.79
CA ASP A 101 -11.68 16.29 -21.31
C ASP A 101 -11.31 15.04 -20.49
N ILE A 102 -12.26 14.47 -19.75
CA ILE A 102 -12.10 13.19 -19.03
C ILE A 102 -11.82 12.04 -20.00
N TYR A 103 -12.53 11.98 -21.13
CA TYR A 103 -12.29 10.97 -22.15
C TYR A 103 -10.94 11.19 -22.87
N ASN A 104 -10.56 12.43 -23.14
CA ASN A 104 -9.24 12.71 -23.72
C ASN A 104 -8.10 12.25 -22.78
N VAL A 105 -8.28 12.44 -21.46
CA VAL A 105 -7.36 11.91 -20.44
C VAL A 105 -7.31 10.38 -20.52
N ASN A 106 -8.45 9.71 -20.65
CA ASN A 106 -8.52 8.25 -20.81
C ASN A 106 -7.73 7.74 -22.02
N GLU A 107 -7.93 8.35 -23.19
CA GLU A 107 -7.24 7.94 -24.43
C GLU A 107 -5.72 8.07 -24.30
N LYS A 108 -5.24 9.19 -23.74
CA LYS A 108 -3.81 9.39 -23.48
C LYS A 108 -3.26 8.37 -22.48
N LEU A 109 -4.03 8.05 -21.45
CA LEU A 109 -3.62 7.06 -20.44
C LEU A 109 -3.50 5.67 -21.09
N MET A 110 -4.48 5.29 -21.94
CA MET A 110 -4.48 4.03 -22.68
C MET A 110 -3.30 3.93 -23.64
N GLU A 111 -2.97 5.02 -24.33
CA GLU A 111 -1.81 5.10 -25.24
C GLU A 111 -0.48 4.90 -24.49
N VAL A 112 -0.32 5.57 -23.36
CA VAL A 112 0.92 5.55 -22.55
C VAL A 112 1.12 4.19 -21.89
N ILE A 113 0.08 3.68 -21.24
CA ILE A 113 0.15 2.42 -20.49
C ILE A 113 0.23 1.24 -21.46
N GLY A 114 -0.55 1.29 -22.55
CA GLY A 114 -0.66 0.22 -23.53
C GLY A 114 -1.47 -0.97 -23.01
N SER A 115 -2.16 -1.65 -23.91
CA SER A 115 -2.97 -2.82 -23.56
C SER A 115 -2.08 -3.99 -23.12
N GLY A 116 -2.40 -4.60 -21.98
CA GLY A 116 -1.82 -5.89 -21.55
C GLY A 116 -0.43 -5.84 -20.91
N ARG A 117 0.18 -4.66 -20.73
CA ARG A 117 1.48 -4.54 -20.03
C ARG A 117 1.39 -4.76 -18.53
N TYR A 118 0.24 -4.44 -17.94
CA TYR A 118 0.02 -4.43 -16.50
C TYR A 118 -1.26 -5.19 -16.16
N SER A 119 -1.14 -6.51 -15.96
CA SER A 119 -2.28 -7.38 -15.62
C SER A 119 -2.89 -7.11 -14.24
N GLN A 120 -2.16 -6.37 -13.40
CA GLN A 120 -2.56 -6.01 -12.04
C GLN A 120 -3.46 -4.76 -11.96
N ILE A 121 -3.64 -4.02 -13.07
CA ILE A 121 -4.55 -2.86 -13.07
C ILE A 121 -5.99 -3.36 -12.88
N VAL A 122 -6.67 -2.80 -11.88
CA VAL A 122 -8.07 -3.10 -11.58
C VAL A 122 -8.96 -2.25 -12.47
N ASP A 123 -9.83 -2.91 -13.21
CA ASP A 123 -10.81 -2.24 -14.07
C ASP A 123 -11.78 -1.38 -13.25
N ASN A 124 -12.11 -0.20 -13.78
CA ASN A 124 -13.13 0.63 -13.18
C ASN A 124 -14.54 0.06 -13.46
N THR A 125 -15.19 -0.44 -12.42
CA THR A 125 -16.53 -1.01 -12.48
C THR A 125 -17.67 0.02 -12.45
N SER A 126 -17.38 1.33 -12.54
CA SER A 126 -18.43 2.36 -12.56
C SER A 126 -19.33 2.28 -13.79
N GLU A 127 -20.59 2.65 -13.63
CA GLU A 127 -21.59 2.73 -14.71
C GLU A 127 -21.24 3.77 -15.79
N GLU A 128 -20.33 4.74 -15.51
CA GLU A 128 -19.85 5.69 -16.50
C GLU A 128 -18.81 5.00 -17.42
N LYS A 129 -19.20 4.79 -18.69
CA LYS A 129 -18.39 4.38 -19.87
C LYS A 129 -16.93 4.00 -19.56
N GLN A 130 -16.66 2.69 -19.39
CA GLN A 130 -15.33 2.02 -19.31
C GLN A 130 -14.11 2.97 -19.39
N LEU A 131 -13.89 3.75 -18.33
CA LEU A 131 -12.62 4.45 -18.14
C LEU A 131 -11.62 3.44 -17.57
N MET A 132 -10.36 3.51 -17.95
CA MET A 132 -9.33 2.66 -17.34
C MET A 132 -8.90 3.14 -15.94
N PHE A 133 -9.43 4.27 -15.49
CA PHE A 133 -9.13 4.91 -14.22
C PHE A 133 -10.40 5.35 -13.49
N PHE A 134 -10.26 5.63 -12.19
CA PHE A 134 -11.31 6.10 -11.30
C PHE A 134 -11.24 7.63 -11.17
N PRO A 135 -12.17 8.39 -11.78
CA PRO A 135 -12.18 9.84 -11.64
C PRO A 135 -12.68 10.24 -10.24
N LEU A 136 -12.00 11.20 -9.63
CA LEU A 136 -12.24 11.70 -8.28
C LEU A 136 -12.33 13.22 -8.27
N SER A 137 -13.41 13.74 -7.69
CA SER A 137 -13.53 15.16 -7.35
C SER A 137 -12.98 15.41 -5.97
N ASN A 138 -12.01 16.32 -5.87
CA ASN A 138 -11.37 16.68 -4.61
C ASN A 138 -12.26 17.58 -3.74
N ILE A 139 -13.20 18.29 -4.36
CA ILE A 139 -14.16 19.16 -3.63
C ILE A 139 -15.35 18.35 -3.12
N SER A 140 -16.00 17.58 -3.99
CA SER A 140 -17.25 16.91 -3.65
C SER A 140 -17.07 15.51 -3.07
N GLY A 141 -15.87 14.93 -3.16
CA GLY A 141 -15.61 13.53 -2.81
C GLY A 141 -16.28 12.53 -3.77
N ARG A 142 -16.88 13.00 -4.87
CA ARG A 142 -17.50 12.12 -5.87
C ARG A 142 -16.45 11.20 -6.46
N GLY A 143 -16.72 9.89 -6.42
CA GLY A 143 -15.82 8.83 -6.90
C GLY A 143 -15.22 7.99 -5.77
N ILE A 144 -15.15 8.50 -4.53
CA ILE A 144 -14.56 7.79 -3.39
C ILE A 144 -15.25 6.46 -3.11
N ASP A 145 -16.58 6.41 -3.16
CA ASP A 145 -17.32 5.17 -2.85
C ASP A 145 -17.03 4.06 -3.87
N ASN A 146 -16.85 4.41 -5.14
CA ASN A 146 -16.48 3.45 -6.18
C ASN A 146 -15.03 2.96 -6.01
N ILE A 147 -14.11 3.84 -5.63
CA ILE A 147 -12.73 3.48 -5.28
C ILE A 147 -12.74 2.52 -4.08
N ARG A 148 -13.46 2.84 -3.00
CA ARG A 148 -13.56 1.98 -1.81
C ARG A 148 -14.12 0.60 -2.14
N LYS A 149 -15.22 0.55 -2.90
CA LYS A 149 -15.82 -0.72 -3.34
C LYS A 149 -14.86 -1.53 -4.22
N SER A 150 -14.11 -0.88 -5.09
CA SER A 150 -13.14 -1.55 -5.97
C SER A 150 -11.92 -2.04 -5.19
N LEU A 151 -11.46 -1.29 -4.19
CA LEU A 151 -10.41 -1.72 -3.25
C LEU A 151 -10.82 -2.98 -2.50
N GLU A 152 -12.00 -2.99 -1.88
CA GLU A 152 -12.53 -4.14 -1.16
C GLU A 152 -12.63 -5.37 -2.08
N ASN A 153 -13.18 -5.20 -3.29
CA ASN A 153 -13.28 -6.29 -4.25
C ASN A 153 -11.93 -6.81 -4.76
N ALA A 154 -10.91 -5.95 -4.84
CA ALA A 154 -9.58 -6.34 -5.32
C ALA A 154 -8.82 -7.23 -4.30
N VAL A 155 -9.16 -7.14 -3.01
CA VAL A 155 -8.46 -7.88 -1.94
C VAL A 155 -9.27 -8.95 -1.24
N LYS A 156 -10.60 -8.89 -1.30
CA LYS A 156 -11.47 -9.82 -0.55
C LYS A 156 -11.15 -11.29 -0.80
N ASP A 157 -10.67 -11.64 -2.00
CA ASP A 157 -10.39 -13.03 -2.40
C ASP A 157 -8.89 -13.37 -2.31
N LYS A 158 -8.05 -12.46 -1.82
CA LYS A 158 -6.61 -12.68 -1.67
C LYS A 158 -6.31 -13.55 -0.44
N ASP A 159 -5.37 -14.48 -0.58
CA ASP A 159 -5.03 -15.43 0.49
C ASP A 159 -4.58 -14.73 1.77
N TYR A 160 -3.81 -13.66 1.64
CA TYR A 160 -3.29 -12.92 2.80
C TYR A 160 -4.38 -12.20 3.62
N VAL A 161 -5.57 -12.01 3.06
CA VAL A 161 -6.75 -11.44 3.76
C VAL A 161 -7.55 -12.53 4.47
N ASN A 162 -7.64 -13.72 3.87
CA ASN A 162 -8.48 -14.82 4.36
C ASN A 162 -7.75 -15.84 5.24
N GLN A 163 -6.42 -15.74 5.33
CA GLN A 163 -5.63 -16.62 6.19
C GLN A 163 -5.90 -16.37 7.68
N SER A 164 -5.95 -17.45 8.45
CA SER A 164 -6.01 -17.37 9.90
C SER A 164 -4.60 -17.14 10.46
N ILE A 165 -4.40 -16.02 11.16
CA ILE A 165 -3.12 -15.72 11.82
C ILE A 165 -3.13 -16.34 13.22
N PRO A 166 -2.12 -17.15 13.61
CA PRO A 166 -2.02 -17.72 14.95
C PRO A 166 -2.01 -16.64 16.04
N LEU A 167 -2.76 -16.85 17.14
CA LEU A 167 -2.81 -15.90 18.26
C LEU A 167 -1.43 -15.59 18.86
N LYS A 168 -0.53 -16.58 18.90
CA LYS A 168 0.87 -16.39 19.32
C LYS A 168 1.64 -15.41 18.44
N TRP A 169 1.32 -15.32 17.15
CA TRP A 169 1.94 -14.35 16.24
C TRP A 169 1.42 -12.94 16.51
N LEU A 170 0.11 -12.79 16.72
CA LEU A 170 -0.47 -11.49 17.13
C LEU A 170 0.10 -11.03 18.47
N TYR A 171 0.26 -11.95 19.43
CA TYR A 171 0.89 -11.64 20.71
C TYR A 171 2.37 -11.28 20.54
N PHE A 172 3.10 -11.94 19.66
CA PHE A 172 4.47 -11.58 19.29
C PHE A 172 4.56 -10.15 18.74
N LEU A 173 3.70 -9.80 17.77
CA LEU A 173 3.62 -8.44 17.23
C LEU A 173 3.32 -7.40 18.32
N HIS A 174 2.37 -7.69 19.21
CA HIS A 174 2.06 -6.84 20.34
C HIS A 174 3.28 -6.60 21.24
N LEU A 175 4.08 -7.65 21.52
CA LEU A 175 5.30 -7.51 22.31
C LEU A 175 6.38 -6.68 21.60
N LEU A 176 6.51 -6.79 20.26
CA LEU A 176 7.41 -5.95 19.48
C LEU A 176 7.03 -4.46 19.61
N GLN A 177 5.74 -4.16 19.54
CA GLN A 177 5.22 -2.79 19.57
C GLN A 177 5.14 -2.17 20.97
N LYS A 178 5.19 -2.98 22.03
CA LYS A 178 5.14 -2.51 23.43
C LYS A 178 6.36 -1.68 23.86
N SER A 179 7.41 -1.66 23.07
CA SER A 179 8.59 -0.82 23.26
C SER A 179 8.68 0.25 22.17
N PRO A 180 7.80 1.27 22.16
CA PRO A 180 7.69 2.24 21.07
C PRO A 180 8.95 3.11 20.88
N ASP A 181 9.80 3.18 21.90
CA ASP A 181 11.10 3.86 21.84
C ASP A 181 12.11 3.10 20.96
N LEU A 182 11.92 1.78 20.79
CA LEU A 182 12.76 0.94 19.94
C LEU A 182 12.24 0.99 18.50
N LYS A 183 12.86 1.87 17.70
CA LYS A 183 12.57 1.96 16.26
C LYS A 183 13.07 0.76 15.43
N ARG A 184 14.03 0.03 15.98
CA ARG A 184 14.61 -1.20 15.41
C ARG A 184 15.06 -2.16 16.49
N ILE A 185 15.14 -3.43 16.14
CA ILE A 185 15.70 -4.49 16.99
C ILE A 185 16.62 -5.40 16.17
N PHE A 186 17.49 -6.15 16.84
CA PHE A 186 18.23 -7.22 16.19
C PHE A 186 17.38 -8.49 16.08
N LEU A 187 17.70 -9.33 15.10
CA LEU A 187 17.00 -10.61 14.91
C LEU A 187 17.14 -11.54 16.13
N SER A 188 18.27 -11.47 16.85
CA SER A 188 18.46 -12.17 18.12
C SER A 188 17.45 -11.76 19.20
N ASP A 189 17.11 -10.47 19.24
CA ASP A 189 16.11 -9.95 20.18
C ASP A 189 14.72 -10.38 19.76
N ALA A 190 14.44 -10.39 18.45
CA ALA A 190 13.19 -10.91 17.90
C ALA A 190 12.97 -12.38 18.30
N TYR A 191 14.02 -13.23 18.26
CA TYR A 191 13.93 -14.61 18.75
C TYR A 191 13.65 -14.70 20.25
N LEU A 192 14.26 -13.83 21.07
CA LEU A 192 14.01 -13.81 22.50
C LEU A 192 12.56 -13.40 22.81
N ILE A 193 12.04 -12.40 22.10
CA ILE A 193 10.66 -11.94 22.22
C ILE A 193 9.68 -13.02 21.69
N GLY A 194 10.03 -13.69 20.60
CA GLY A 194 9.27 -14.82 20.05
C GLY A 194 9.10 -15.93 21.08
N ARG A 195 10.16 -16.29 21.82
CA ARG A 195 10.06 -17.27 22.91
C ARG A 195 9.12 -16.83 24.03
N LYS A 196 9.11 -15.54 24.40
CA LYS A 196 8.15 -14.99 25.36
C LYS A 196 6.71 -15.06 24.85
N ALA A 197 6.51 -14.98 23.54
CA ALA A 197 5.21 -15.14 22.89
C ALA A 197 4.79 -16.61 22.69
N GLY A 198 5.61 -17.58 23.09
CA GLY A 198 5.35 -19.01 22.89
C GLY A 198 5.79 -19.56 21.53
N ILE A 199 6.58 -18.81 20.77
CA ILE A 199 7.19 -19.25 19.51
C ILE A 199 8.56 -19.85 19.83
N THR A 200 8.68 -21.17 19.75
CA THR A 200 9.90 -21.90 20.16
C THR A 200 10.90 -22.09 19.04
N ARG A 201 10.43 -22.16 17.78
CA ARG A 201 11.26 -22.35 16.59
C ARG A 201 11.64 -21.01 16.00
N THR A 202 12.91 -20.82 15.69
CA THR A 202 13.42 -19.59 15.05
C THR A 202 12.88 -19.42 13.63
N GLU A 203 12.69 -20.52 12.90
CA GLU A 203 12.06 -20.54 11.57
C GLU A 203 10.67 -19.89 11.63
N GLU A 204 9.86 -20.27 12.62
CA GLU A 204 8.53 -19.70 12.78
C GLU A 204 8.57 -18.20 13.12
N VAL A 205 9.60 -17.72 13.83
CA VAL A 205 9.79 -16.27 14.04
C VAL A 205 10.08 -15.56 12.72
N ASN A 206 10.89 -16.17 11.85
CA ASN A 206 11.18 -15.60 10.53
C ASN A 206 9.91 -15.56 9.66
N ASP A 207 9.09 -16.63 9.69
CA ASP A 207 7.80 -16.65 9.00
C ASP A 207 6.87 -15.53 9.51
N CYS A 208 6.85 -15.28 10.83
CA CYS A 208 6.11 -14.15 11.40
C CYS A 208 6.60 -12.80 10.86
N LEU A 209 7.93 -12.60 10.88
CA LEU A 209 8.54 -11.34 10.47
C LEU A 209 8.35 -11.08 8.99
N GLU A 210 8.43 -12.12 8.15
CA GLU A 210 8.15 -12.04 6.72
C GLU A 210 6.67 -11.71 6.47
N LEU A 211 5.74 -12.34 7.18
CA LEU A 211 4.33 -11.98 7.10
C LEU A 211 4.10 -10.50 7.48
N PHE A 212 4.65 -10.05 8.61
CA PHE A 212 4.48 -8.67 9.06
C PHE A 212 5.17 -7.66 8.13
N HIS A 213 6.29 -8.05 7.53
CA HIS A 213 6.93 -7.25 6.50
C HIS A 213 6.06 -7.11 5.26
N ASN A 214 5.52 -8.23 4.76
CA ASN A 214 4.63 -8.21 3.61
C ASN A 214 3.37 -7.39 3.89
N LEU A 215 2.80 -7.47 5.09
CA LEU A 215 1.67 -6.63 5.52
C LEU A 215 2.04 -5.15 5.75
N GLY A 216 3.31 -4.78 5.63
CA GLY A 216 3.81 -3.41 5.83
C GLY A 216 3.85 -2.97 7.30
N LEU A 217 3.69 -3.88 8.25
CA LEU A 217 3.67 -3.55 9.69
C LEU A 217 5.09 -3.29 10.23
N ILE A 218 6.09 -3.91 9.64
CA ILE A 218 7.52 -3.77 9.95
C ILE A 218 8.33 -3.81 8.65
N VAL A 219 9.63 -3.51 8.72
CA VAL A 219 10.55 -3.74 7.60
C VAL A 219 11.59 -4.78 8.00
N TYR A 220 11.57 -5.93 7.32
CA TYR A 220 12.52 -7.02 7.52
C TYR A 220 13.27 -7.31 6.23
N LEU A 221 14.47 -6.76 6.10
CA LEU A 221 15.27 -6.85 4.87
C LEU A 221 16.18 -8.07 4.90
N THR A 222 15.84 -9.08 4.09
CA THR A 222 16.62 -10.34 4.01
C THR A 222 17.64 -10.36 2.86
N ALA A 223 17.69 -9.30 2.05
CA ALA A 223 18.46 -9.26 0.80
C ALA A 223 19.98 -9.38 0.98
N THR A 224 20.56 -8.86 2.07
CA THR A 224 22.01 -8.95 2.33
C THR A 224 22.30 -9.47 3.74
N GLN A 225 23.44 -10.14 3.92
CA GLN A 225 23.83 -10.75 5.20
C GLN A 225 23.86 -9.75 6.38
N ASN A 226 24.21 -8.49 6.11
CA ASN A 226 24.25 -7.44 7.14
C ASN A 226 22.85 -6.90 7.48
N LEU A 227 21.94 -6.86 6.51
CA LEU A 227 20.56 -6.39 6.72
C LEU A 227 19.66 -7.47 7.35
N ARG A 228 19.98 -8.76 7.14
CA ARG A 228 19.25 -9.90 7.74
C ARG A 228 19.17 -9.85 9.27
N ASN A 229 20.06 -9.10 9.90
CA ASN A 229 20.16 -9.04 11.35
C ASN A 229 19.35 -7.92 11.99
N VAL A 230 18.74 -7.03 11.21
CA VAL A 230 18.00 -5.86 11.74
C VAL A 230 16.55 -5.90 11.27
N VAL A 231 15.64 -5.70 12.21
CA VAL A 231 14.20 -5.54 11.97
C VAL A 231 13.83 -4.11 12.35
N ALA A 232 13.35 -3.32 11.40
CA ALA A 232 12.79 -2.00 11.71
C ALA A 232 11.33 -2.17 12.11
N LEU A 233 10.99 -1.75 13.33
CA LEU A 233 9.63 -1.88 13.87
C LEU A 233 8.72 -0.73 13.41
N ASP A 234 9.32 0.34 12.91
CA ASP A 234 8.64 1.53 12.41
C ASP A 234 9.14 1.84 10.99
N PRO A 235 8.37 1.46 9.95
CA PRO A 235 8.72 1.75 8.56
C PRO A 235 8.83 3.26 8.27
N GLN A 236 8.05 4.10 8.94
CA GLN A 236 8.09 5.55 8.75
C GLN A 236 9.37 6.16 9.31
N TRP A 237 9.83 5.67 10.47
CA TRP A 237 11.15 6.01 10.99
C TRP A 237 12.26 5.58 10.02
N LEU A 238 12.18 4.38 9.43
CA LEU A 238 13.20 3.91 8.49
C LEU A 238 13.25 4.81 7.24
N ALA A 239 12.09 5.17 6.68
CA ALA A 239 12.01 6.09 5.56
C ALA A 239 12.64 7.45 5.93
N SER A 240 12.34 7.98 7.12
CA SER A 240 12.89 9.26 7.60
C SER A 240 14.39 9.20 7.90
N ALA A 241 14.93 8.04 8.27
CA ALA A 241 16.33 7.88 8.63
C ALA A 241 17.26 7.67 7.42
N LEU A 242 16.71 7.22 6.29
CA LEU A 242 17.44 7.01 5.05
C LEU A 242 17.33 8.18 4.06
N GLY A 243 16.55 9.20 4.44
CA GLY A 243 16.32 10.43 3.68
C GLY A 243 17.02 11.64 4.23
#